data_AF-A0A1L9TD18-F1
#
_entry.id   AF-A0A1L9TD18-F1
#
_cell.length_a   1.000
_cell.length_b   1.000
_cell.length_c   1.000
_cell.angle_alpha   90.00
_cell.angle_beta   90.00
_cell.angle_gamma   90.00
#
_symmetry.space_group_name_H-M   'P 1'
#
loop_
_entity.id
_entity.type
_entity.pdbx_description
1 polymer ?
#
loop_
_entity_poly.entity_id
_entity_poly.type
_entity_poly.pdbx_seq_one_letter_code
_entity_poly.pdbx_strand_id
1 'polypeptide(L)'
;MFESISRPPLTARPTIPEPPITQIIDIRSDKEDVELREALQQSIHDDSAALPDLLLWDEQGLRYFEDVTYCPSYYLTREEIELLEKYRLQIADRIQPGTMLVELGSGNLRKTKVLLDALEELGRPVDYFALDVSYPELQRTLRPVAEARYQHVRCFGLLGTYDDGRAWLQHPDLQARPKTILYLGSTLGNFQKPDAAEFLAGFMPANCSFLLGLDGCKDPRLVLQAYNDFNGANHRFVKNGLVHANKILGYDAFDLDSWAVSGNWNEDDGAHSQYYYPVIDVSLDGMHIPAGHRFLAVRSHKYDANDQNQLCQRAGLTVLDSWSSDSMYNLLYLVPE
;
A
#
# COMPACT_ATOMS: atom_id res chain seq x y z
N MET A 1 -37.50 3.96 -68.22
CA MET A 1 -37.41 5.38 -67.81
C MET A 1 -37.73 5.38 -66.32
N PHE A 2 -36.82 5.49 -65.36
CA PHE A 2 -35.44 5.98 -65.29
C PHE A 2 -34.63 5.06 -64.36
N GLU A 3 -33.36 4.84 -64.68
CA GLU A 3 -32.35 4.39 -63.72
C GLU A 3 -32.15 5.46 -62.63
N SER A 4 -31.93 5.04 -61.38
CA SER A 4 -31.32 5.91 -60.37
C SER A 4 -30.55 5.10 -59.33
N ILE A 5 -29.27 4.89 -59.64
CA ILE A 5 -28.09 5.08 -58.78
C ILE A 5 -28.15 4.45 -57.39
N SER A 6 -27.48 3.29 -57.26
CA SER A 6 -26.98 2.73 -56.00
C SER A 6 -26.10 3.74 -55.25
N ARG A 7 -26.48 4.07 -54.01
CA ARG A 7 -25.53 4.64 -53.03
C ARG A 7 -24.86 3.47 -52.30
N PRO A 8 -23.52 3.41 -52.20
CA PRO A 8 -22.87 2.42 -51.37
C PRO A 8 -23.24 2.67 -49.89
N PRO A 9 -23.36 1.62 -49.07
CA PRO A 9 -23.53 1.80 -47.64
C PRO A 9 -22.32 2.57 -47.11
N LEU A 10 -22.58 3.68 -46.41
CA LEU A 10 -21.61 4.27 -45.51
C LEU A 10 -21.20 3.17 -44.55
N THR A 11 -19.99 2.65 -44.73
CA THR A 11 -19.34 1.77 -43.78
C THR A 11 -19.36 2.51 -42.45
N ALA A 12 -20.17 2.03 -41.52
CA ALA A 12 -20.06 2.44 -40.14
C ALA A 12 -18.60 2.28 -39.75
N ARG A 13 -17.96 3.38 -39.34
CA ARG A 13 -16.65 3.30 -38.70
C ARG A 13 -16.79 2.26 -37.58
N PRO A 14 -15.85 1.30 -37.45
CA PRO A 14 -15.82 0.47 -36.27
C PRO A 14 -15.80 1.40 -35.07
N THR A 15 -16.85 1.32 -34.25
CA THR A 15 -16.86 1.91 -32.92
C THR A 15 -15.68 1.29 -32.21
N ILE A 16 -14.62 2.08 -32.02
CA ILE A 16 -13.55 1.74 -31.09
C ILE A 16 -14.29 1.47 -29.77
N PRO A 17 -14.19 0.27 -29.17
CA PRO A 17 -14.78 0.04 -27.86
C PRO A 17 -14.25 1.13 -26.95
N GLU A 18 -15.13 1.80 -26.21
CA GLU A 18 -14.68 2.62 -25.09
C GLU A 18 -13.71 1.76 -24.26
N PRO A 19 -12.54 2.29 -23.85
CA PRO A 19 -11.62 1.52 -23.05
C PRO A 19 -12.41 0.98 -21.84
N PRO A 20 -12.26 -0.32 -21.51
CA PRO A 20 -13.00 -0.87 -20.39
C PRO A 20 -12.64 -0.02 -19.18
N ILE A 21 -13.66 0.57 -18.56
CA ILE A 21 -13.59 1.10 -17.19
C ILE A 21 -12.77 0.07 -16.41
N THR A 22 -11.69 0.50 -15.76
CA THR A 22 -10.82 -0.36 -14.95
C THR A 22 -11.67 -1.27 -14.09
N GLN A 23 -11.70 -2.56 -14.43
CA GLN A 23 -12.56 -3.52 -13.77
C GLN A 23 -12.04 -3.68 -12.34
N ILE A 24 -12.83 -3.22 -11.36
CA ILE A 24 -12.56 -3.47 -9.96
C ILE A 24 -13.25 -4.78 -9.59
N ILE A 25 -12.47 -5.73 -9.12
CA ILE A 25 -12.91 -7.04 -8.67
C ILE A 25 -13.00 -6.97 -7.15
N ASP A 26 -14.19 -7.20 -6.59
CA ASP A 26 -14.37 -7.33 -5.15
C ASP A 26 -13.92 -8.73 -4.72
N ILE A 27 -12.87 -8.79 -3.91
CA ILE A 27 -12.28 -10.04 -3.42
C ILE A 27 -12.41 -10.18 -1.90
N ARG A 28 -13.04 -9.21 -1.24
CA ARG A 28 -13.21 -9.18 0.22
C ARG A 28 -13.95 -10.41 0.72
N SER A 29 -13.53 -10.89 1.88
CA SER A 29 -14.32 -11.80 2.68
C SER A 29 -15.43 -11.05 3.45
N ASP A 30 -16.57 -11.69 3.69
CA ASP A 30 -17.74 -11.08 4.37
C ASP A 30 -17.49 -10.71 5.86
N LYS A 31 -16.27 -10.85 6.38
CA LYS A 31 -15.96 -10.80 7.82
C LYS A 31 -15.17 -9.58 8.27
N GLU A 32 -14.63 -8.78 7.35
CA GLU A 32 -13.64 -7.74 7.67
C GLU A 32 -14.13 -6.73 8.73
N ASP A 33 -15.31 -6.14 8.54
CA ASP A 33 -15.86 -5.15 9.47
C ASP A 33 -16.13 -5.73 10.86
N VAL A 34 -16.44 -7.03 10.94
CA VAL A 34 -16.66 -7.75 12.21
C VAL A 34 -15.32 -7.97 12.91
N GLU A 35 -14.32 -8.47 12.18
CA GLU A 35 -12.98 -8.73 12.73
C GLU A 35 -12.29 -7.44 13.19
N LEU A 36 -12.41 -6.34 12.43
CA LEU A 36 -11.87 -5.04 12.82
C LEU A 36 -12.56 -4.49 14.08
N ARG A 37 -13.89 -4.62 14.19
CA ARG A 37 -14.63 -4.22 15.39
C ARG A 37 -14.22 -5.05 16.60
N GLU A 38 -14.14 -6.37 16.46
CA GLU A 38 -13.73 -7.27 17.54
C GLU A 38 -12.30 -6.98 18.00
N ALA A 39 -11.36 -6.78 17.07
CA ALA A 39 -9.99 -6.40 17.38
C ALA A 39 -9.91 -5.06 18.12
N LEU A 40 -10.66 -4.04 17.66
CA LEU A 40 -10.73 -2.75 18.35
C LEU A 40 -11.29 -2.86 19.76
N GLN A 41 -12.35 -3.66 19.97
CA GLN A 41 -12.92 -3.88 21.30
C GLN A 41 -11.92 -4.61 22.21
N GLN A 42 -11.26 -5.66 21.71
CA GLN A 42 -10.21 -6.37 22.46
C GLN A 42 -9.08 -5.42 22.86
N SER A 43 -8.62 -4.57 21.95
CA SER A 43 -7.58 -3.58 22.22
C SER A 43 -7.94 -2.61 23.36
N ILE A 44 -9.21 -2.24 23.49
CA ILE A 44 -9.71 -1.36 24.56
C ILE A 44 -9.74 -2.08 25.91
N HIS A 45 -10.04 -3.39 25.93
CA HIS A 45 -10.27 -4.15 27.18
C HIS A 45 -9.03 -4.85 27.74
N ASP A 46 -8.10 -5.29 26.89
CA ASP A 46 -6.96 -6.12 27.31
C ASP A 46 -5.74 -5.33 27.83
N ASP A 47 -5.89 -4.03 28.12
CA ASP A 47 -4.76 -3.09 28.33
C ASP A 47 -3.72 -3.22 27.19
N SER A 48 -4.19 -3.64 26.01
CA SER A 48 -3.35 -3.88 24.86
C SER A 48 -2.80 -2.53 24.41
N ALA A 49 -1.48 -2.42 24.33
CA ALA A 49 -0.83 -1.17 24.00
C ALA A 49 -0.99 -0.76 22.52
N ALA A 50 -1.88 -1.38 21.72
CA ALA A 50 -2.04 -1.08 20.29
C ALA A 50 -3.50 -1.12 19.82
N LEU A 51 -3.91 -0.14 19.03
CA LEU A 51 -5.14 -0.21 18.22
C LEU A 51 -4.83 -0.82 16.84
N PRO A 52 -5.83 -1.42 16.15
CA PRO A 52 -5.62 -1.93 14.80
C PRO A 52 -5.18 -0.81 13.83
N ASP A 53 -4.10 -1.03 13.09
CA ASP A 53 -3.57 -0.05 12.13
C ASP A 53 -4.49 0.13 10.90
N LEU A 54 -5.33 -0.87 10.59
CA LEU A 54 -6.38 -0.79 9.57
C LEU A 54 -7.32 0.40 9.77
N LEU A 55 -7.44 0.90 11.00
CA LEU A 55 -8.19 2.12 11.31
C LEU A 55 -7.67 3.34 10.54
N LEU A 56 -6.39 3.37 10.20
CA LEU A 56 -5.77 4.49 9.47
C LEU A 56 -6.16 4.55 7.98
N TRP A 57 -6.70 3.46 7.42
CA TRP A 57 -6.78 3.28 5.97
C TRP A 57 -8.22 3.34 5.42
N ASP A 58 -9.13 4.07 6.09
CA ASP A 58 -10.41 4.44 5.46
C ASP A 58 -10.21 5.40 4.28
N GLU A 59 -11.28 5.66 3.52
CA GLU A 59 -11.24 6.57 2.35
C GLU A 59 -10.56 7.91 2.68
N GLN A 60 -10.88 8.49 3.83
CA GLN A 60 -10.33 9.78 4.25
C GLN A 60 -8.87 9.66 4.72
N GLY A 61 -8.53 8.59 5.42
CA GLY A 61 -7.18 8.26 5.85
C GLY A 61 -6.23 8.10 4.68
N LEU A 62 -6.64 7.38 3.63
CA LEU A 62 -5.87 7.25 2.39
C LEU A 62 -5.57 8.61 1.73
N ARG A 63 -6.53 9.53 1.72
CA ARG A 63 -6.32 10.91 1.21
C ARG A 63 -5.38 11.72 2.08
N TYR A 64 -5.48 11.59 3.40
CA TYR A 64 -4.55 12.25 4.31
C TYR A 64 -3.13 11.68 4.18
N PHE A 65 -3.00 10.36 3.98
CA PHE A 65 -1.69 9.77 3.72
C PHE A 65 -1.13 10.25 2.38
N GLU A 66 -1.96 10.40 1.35
CA GLU A 66 -1.54 11.03 0.11
C GLU A 66 -0.92 12.42 0.37
N ASP A 67 -1.54 13.28 1.18
CA ASP A 67 -0.95 14.58 1.58
C ASP A 67 0.41 14.42 2.27
N VAL A 68 0.56 13.41 3.15
CA VAL A 68 1.85 13.09 3.80
C VAL A 68 2.92 12.78 2.74
N THR A 69 2.58 12.04 1.69
CA THR A 69 3.54 11.69 0.62
C THR A 69 4.02 12.88 -0.22
N TYR A 70 3.36 14.04 -0.11
CA TYR A 70 3.77 15.30 -0.76
C TYR A 70 4.56 16.22 0.20
N CYS A 71 4.61 15.90 1.49
CA CYS A 71 5.34 16.72 2.46
C CYS A 71 6.85 16.65 2.20
N PRO A 72 7.56 17.79 2.10
CA PRO A 72 9.00 17.79 1.84
C PRO A 72 9.85 17.06 2.88
N SER A 73 9.34 16.96 4.12
CA SER A 73 9.96 16.21 5.20
C SER A 73 9.82 14.69 5.06
N TYR A 74 8.78 14.21 4.35
CA TYR A 74 8.53 12.79 4.14
C TYR A 74 9.31 12.28 2.92
N TYR A 75 10.62 12.09 3.11
CA TYR A 75 11.57 11.80 2.04
C TYR A 75 11.31 10.48 1.32
N LEU A 76 10.70 9.48 1.98
CA LEU A 76 10.55 8.12 1.49
C LEU A 76 9.92 8.07 0.09
N THR A 77 8.80 8.77 -0.10
CA THR A 77 8.10 8.77 -1.39
C THR A 77 8.93 9.40 -2.50
N ARG A 78 9.60 10.52 -2.21
CA ARG A 78 10.45 11.20 -3.19
C ARG A 78 11.58 10.28 -3.66
N GLU A 79 12.28 9.68 -2.72
CA GLU A 79 13.44 8.85 -3.00
C GLU A 79 13.08 7.56 -3.72
N GLU A 80 11.96 6.94 -3.35
CA GLU A 80 11.44 5.77 -4.07
C GLU A 80 11.07 6.13 -5.52
N ILE A 81 10.43 7.28 -5.76
CA ILE A 81 10.12 7.76 -7.11
C ILE A 81 11.40 8.05 -7.90
N GLU A 82 12.38 8.72 -7.30
CA GLU A 82 13.67 9.03 -7.95
C GLU A 82 14.41 7.75 -8.37
N LEU A 83 14.39 6.71 -7.52
CA LEU A 83 14.95 5.40 -7.86
C LEU A 83 14.17 4.72 -8.98
N LEU A 84 12.84 4.71 -8.89
CA LEU A 84 11.99 4.15 -9.94
C LEU A 84 12.26 4.85 -11.27
N GLU A 85 12.28 6.17 -11.33
CA GLU A 85 12.55 6.93 -12.57
C GLU A 85 13.94 6.62 -13.14
N LYS A 86 14.96 6.62 -12.29
CA LYS A 86 16.35 6.37 -12.69
C LYS A 86 16.55 4.96 -13.25
N TYR A 87 15.87 3.97 -12.68
CA TYR A 87 16.08 2.55 -13.00
C TYR A 87 14.88 1.88 -13.68
N ARG A 88 13.86 2.64 -14.10
CA ARG A 88 12.57 2.11 -14.60
C ARG A 88 12.70 1.04 -15.67
N LEU A 89 13.60 1.24 -16.64
CA LEU A 89 13.83 0.29 -17.73
C LEU A 89 14.55 -0.98 -17.25
N GLN A 90 15.48 -0.87 -16.31
CA GLN A 90 16.17 -2.04 -15.73
C GLN A 90 15.20 -2.87 -14.88
N ILE A 91 14.39 -2.20 -14.05
CA ILE A 91 13.36 -2.86 -13.24
C ILE A 91 12.33 -3.54 -14.14
N ALA A 92 11.82 -2.83 -15.17
CA ALA A 92 10.88 -3.40 -16.13
C ALA A 92 11.47 -4.58 -16.93
N ASP A 93 12.78 -4.59 -17.19
CA ASP A 93 13.46 -5.69 -17.89
C ASP A 93 13.45 -7.00 -17.08
N ARG A 94 13.49 -6.91 -15.75
CA ARG A 94 13.37 -8.06 -14.83
C ARG A 94 11.98 -8.71 -14.85
N ILE A 95 10.96 -7.95 -15.22
CA ILE A 95 9.57 -8.41 -15.22
C ILE A 95 9.28 -9.21 -16.51
N GLN A 96 8.92 -10.47 -16.32
CA GLN A 96 8.61 -11.38 -17.43
C GLN A 96 7.34 -10.94 -18.20
N PRO A 97 7.34 -10.99 -19.56
CA PRO A 97 6.12 -10.85 -20.35
C PRO A 97 5.02 -11.84 -19.96
N GLY A 98 3.79 -11.34 -19.78
CA GLY A 98 2.62 -12.11 -19.36
C GLY A 98 2.43 -12.19 -17.84
N THR A 99 3.31 -11.56 -17.05
CA THR A 99 3.18 -11.54 -15.58
C THR A 99 1.91 -10.84 -15.13
N MET A 100 1.38 -11.32 -14.00
CA MET A 100 0.44 -10.57 -13.19
C MET A 100 1.25 -9.69 -12.23
N LEU A 101 1.15 -8.37 -12.40
CA LEU A 101 1.83 -7.38 -11.57
C LEU A 101 0.85 -6.93 -10.49
N VAL A 102 0.99 -7.44 -9.27
CA VAL A 102 0.02 -7.17 -8.19
C VAL A 102 0.65 -6.23 -7.17
N GLU A 103 0.11 -5.03 -7.02
CA GLU A 103 0.58 -4.06 -6.03
C GLU A 103 -0.24 -4.13 -4.75
N LEU A 104 0.43 -4.40 -3.63
CA LEU A 104 -0.17 -4.42 -2.31
C LEU A 104 -0.20 -3.00 -1.72
N GLY A 105 -1.40 -2.44 -1.56
CA GLY A 105 -1.56 -1.08 -1.05
C GLY A 105 -1.19 -0.06 -2.12
N SER A 106 -2.01 0.01 -3.16
CA SER A 106 -1.72 0.75 -4.39
C SER A 106 -1.64 2.27 -4.20
N GLY A 107 -2.35 2.83 -3.22
CA GLY A 107 -2.37 4.26 -2.96
C GLY A 107 -2.72 5.06 -4.21
N ASN A 108 -2.01 6.17 -4.46
CA ASN A 108 -2.31 7.09 -5.57
C ASN A 108 -1.57 6.79 -6.89
N LEU A 109 -0.92 5.63 -7.01
CA LEU A 109 -0.25 5.14 -8.22
C LEU A 109 0.88 6.02 -8.80
N ARG A 110 1.29 7.11 -8.12
CA ARG A 110 2.37 7.99 -8.62
C ARG A 110 3.67 7.24 -8.88
N LYS A 111 3.98 6.28 -8.02
CA LYS A 111 5.18 5.44 -8.09
C LYS A 111 5.04 4.40 -9.18
N THR A 112 3.96 3.64 -9.13
CA THR A 112 3.73 2.51 -10.03
C THR A 112 3.55 2.94 -11.47
N LYS A 113 2.97 4.12 -11.70
CA LYS A 113 2.88 4.69 -13.05
C LYS A 113 4.22 4.75 -13.78
N VAL A 114 5.31 5.07 -13.07
CA VAL A 114 6.67 5.10 -13.65
C VAL A 114 7.06 3.74 -14.23
N LEU A 115 6.74 2.67 -13.49
CA LEU A 115 7.01 1.30 -13.91
C LEU A 115 6.07 0.84 -15.02
N LEU A 116 4.78 1.19 -14.95
CA LEU A 116 3.80 0.87 -16.02
C LEU A 116 4.19 1.53 -17.35
N ASP A 117 4.62 2.80 -17.32
CA ASP A 117 5.11 3.52 -18.50
C ASP A 117 6.36 2.86 -19.08
N ALA A 118 7.27 2.35 -18.24
CA ALA A 118 8.45 1.62 -18.70
C ALA A 118 8.12 0.25 -19.30
N LEU A 119 7.16 -0.49 -18.74
CA LEU A 119 6.68 -1.76 -19.29
C LEU A 119 6.02 -1.55 -20.66
N GLU A 120 5.22 -0.49 -20.80
CA GLU A 120 4.64 -0.09 -22.07
C GLU A 120 5.73 0.28 -23.10
N GLU A 121 6.71 1.09 -22.72
CA GLU A 121 7.81 1.51 -23.60
C GLU A 121 8.63 0.30 -24.12
N LEU A 122 8.83 -0.72 -23.28
CA LEU A 122 9.51 -1.96 -23.65
C LEU A 122 8.62 -2.95 -24.40
N GLY A 123 7.34 -2.64 -24.61
CA GLY A 123 6.37 -3.54 -25.26
C GLY A 123 6.10 -4.82 -24.46
N ARG A 124 6.24 -4.77 -23.13
CA ARG A 124 6.13 -5.94 -22.23
C ARG A 124 4.67 -6.11 -21.79
N PRO A 125 3.94 -7.12 -22.30
CA PRO A 125 2.56 -7.32 -21.91
C PRO A 125 2.44 -7.72 -20.45
N VAL A 126 1.63 -7.01 -19.66
CA VAL A 126 1.36 -7.34 -18.26
C VAL A 126 -0.09 -7.05 -17.89
N ASP A 127 -0.59 -7.75 -16.87
CA ASP A 127 -1.82 -7.40 -16.19
C ASP A 127 -1.49 -6.81 -14.82
N TYR A 128 -1.68 -5.50 -14.67
CA TYR A 128 -1.50 -4.78 -13.42
C TYR A 128 -2.78 -4.81 -12.57
N PHE A 129 -2.62 -5.17 -11.30
CA PHE A 129 -3.68 -5.22 -10.30
C PHE A 129 -3.32 -4.32 -9.12
N ALA A 130 -4.08 -3.23 -8.94
CA ALA A 130 -4.02 -2.37 -7.77
C ALA A 130 -4.87 -2.98 -6.65
N LEU A 131 -4.25 -3.50 -5.58
CA LEU A 131 -4.96 -3.97 -4.39
C LEU A 131 -5.07 -2.86 -3.36
N ASP A 132 -6.29 -2.55 -2.93
CA ASP A 132 -6.56 -1.57 -1.89
C ASP A 132 -7.92 -1.83 -1.21
N VAL A 133 -8.12 -1.22 -0.04
CA VAL A 133 -9.30 -1.47 0.82
C VAL A 133 -10.46 -0.51 0.52
N SER A 134 -10.24 0.53 -0.29
CA SER A 134 -11.23 1.57 -0.56
C SER A 134 -11.67 1.57 -2.02
N TYR A 135 -12.92 1.20 -2.28
CA TYR A 135 -13.51 1.23 -3.63
C TYR A 135 -13.48 2.63 -4.27
N PRO A 136 -13.92 3.71 -3.59
CA PRO A 136 -13.84 5.05 -4.15
C PRO A 136 -12.41 5.47 -4.50
N GLU A 137 -11.43 5.09 -3.68
CA GLU A 137 -10.03 5.42 -3.95
C GLU A 137 -9.46 4.60 -5.11
N LEU A 138 -9.74 3.29 -5.21
CA LEU A 138 -9.39 2.50 -6.39
C LEU A 138 -9.96 3.10 -7.67
N GLN A 139 -11.24 3.51 -7.66
CA GLN A 139 -11.84 4.19 -8.82
C GLN A 139 -11.13 5.50 -9.16
N ARG A 140 -10.80 6.31 -8.15
CA ARG A 140 -10.15 7.60 -8.32
C ARG A 140 -8.74 7.46 -8.89
N THR A 141 -7.96 6.52 -8.37
CA THR A 141 -6.52 6.40 -8.65
C THR A 141 -6.25 5.64 -9.94
N LEU A 142 -7.10 4.68 -10.32
CA LEU A 142 -6.99 3.96 -11.59
C LEU A 142 -7.45 4.78 -12.81
N ARG A 143 -8.29 5.81 -12.63
CA ARG A 143 -8.81 6.61 -13.75
C ARG A 143 -7.71 7.25 -14.63
N PRO A 144 -6.71 7.97 -14.09
CA PRO A 144 -5.63 8.55 -14.91
C PRO A 144 -4.81 7.49 -15.66
N VAL A 145 -4.68 6.29 -15.08
CA VAL A 145 -3.94 5.17 -15.68
C VAL A 145 -4.74 4.57 -16.84
N ALA A 146 -6.06 4.44 -16.71
CA ALA A 146 -6.95 4.01 -17.79
C ALA A 146 -6.93 4.99 -18.99
N GLU A 147 -6.81 6.29 -18.71
CA GLU A 147 -6.76 7.34 -19.72
C GLU A 147 -5.45 7.34 -20.54
N ALA A 148 -4.38 6.74 -20.03
CA ALA A 148 -3.05 6.72 -20.66
C ALA A 148 -2.97 5.88 -21.96
N ARG A 149 -4.01 5.09 -22.28
CA ARG A 149 -4.11 4.26 -23.51
C ARG A 149 -2.94 3.29 -23.74
N TYR A 150 -2.58 2.51 -22.73
CA TYR A 150 -1.61 1.43 -22.86
C TYR A 150 -2.05 0.35 -23.87
N GLN A 151 -1.10 -0.17 -24.64
CA GLN A 151 -1.28 -1.28 -25.58
C GLN A 151 -0.82 -2.61 -24.99
N HIS A 152 0.17 -2.58 -24.09
CA HIS A 152 0.79 -3.75 -23.49
C HIS A 152 0.39 -3.92 -22.02
N VAL A 153 0.05 -2.83 -21.33
CA VAL A 153 -0.38 -2.86 -19.92
C VAL A 153 -1.90 -2.83 -19.82
N ARG A 154 -2.49 -3.84 -19.14
CA ARG A 154 -3.91 -3.80 -18.73
C ARG A 154 -4.00 -3.53 -17.23
N CYS A 155 -4.94 -2.68 -16.80
CA CYS A 155 -5.06 -2.26 -15.41
C CYS A 155 -6.40 -2.69 -14.81
N PHE A 156 -6.34 -3.24 -13.60
CA PHE A 156 -7.46 -3.76 -12.83
C PHE A 156 -7.37 -3.28 -11.38
N GLY A 157 -8.50 -3.21 -10.69
CA GLY A 157 -8.54 -3.02 -9.24
C GLY A 157 -8.90 -4.32 -8.54
N LEU A 158 -8.30 -4.57 -7.38
CA LEU A 158 -8.71 -5.60 -6.43
C LEU A 158 -9.15 -4.87 -5.16
N LEU A 159 -10.42 -4.98 -4.81
CA LEU A 159 -10.94 -4.43 -3.56
C LEU A 159 -10.82 -5.51 -2.50
N GLY A 160 -9.99 -5.26 -1.48
CA GLY A 160 -9.86 -6.10 -0.30
C GLY A 160 -8.54 -5.90 0.46
N THR A 161 -8.39 -6.63 1.56
CA THR A 161 -7.17 -6.60 2.37
C THR A 161 -6.02 -7.36 1.72
N TYR A 162 -4.83 -7.29 2.33
CA TYR A 162 -3.71 -8.14 1.93
C TYR A 162 -4.03 -9.63 2.07
N ASP A 163 -4.81 -10.02 3.07
CA ASP A 163 -5.17 -11.42 3.27
C ASP A 163 -6.12 -11.93 2.18
N ASP A 164 -7.09 -11.12 1.75
CA ASP A 164 -7.93 -11.45 0.59
C ASP A 164 -7.11 -11.51 -0.69
N GLY A 165 -6.20 -10.55 -0.88
CA GLY A 165 -5.27 -10.54 -2.02
C GLY A 165 -4.43 -11.82 -2.09
N ARG A 166 -3.91 -12.27 -0.94
CA ARG A 166 -3.17 -13.54 -0.82
C ARG A 166 -4.05 -14.72 -1.17
N ALA A 167 -5.27 -14.80 -0.63
CA ALA A 167 -6.21 -15.87 -0.92
C ALA A 167 -6.61 -15.91 -2.40
N TRP A 168 -6.89 -14.74 -2.99
CA TRP A 168 -7.23 -14.60 -4.41
C TRP A 168 -6.10 -15.09 -5.31
N LEU A 169 -4.84 -14.71 -5.01
CA LEU A 169 -3.66 -15.13 -5.76
C LEU A 169 -3.41 -16.65 -5.74
N GLN A 170 -3.93 -17.36 -4.74
CA GLN A 170 -3.83 -18.82 -4.61
C GLN A 170 -4.88 -19.58 -5.43
N HIS A 171 -5.85 -18.90 -6.05
CA HIS A 171 -6.90 -19.52 -6.84
C HIS A 171 -6.30 -20.43 -7.94
N PRO A 172 -6.81 -21.67 -8.13
CA PRO A 172 -6.21 -22.65 -9.06
C PRO A 172 -5.97 -22.12 -10.47
N ASP A 173 -6.91 -21.33 -10.99
CA ASP A 173 -6.83 -20.75 -12.34
C ASP A 173 -5.68 -19.74 -12.52
N LEU A 174 -5.16 -19.20 -11.42
CA LEU A 174 -4.08 -18.21 -11.43
C LEU A 174 -2.70 -18.84 -11.19
N GLN A 175 -2.62 -20.08 -10.71
CA GLN A 175 -1.37 -20.69 -10.25
C GLN A 175 -0.30 -20.75 -11.33
N ALA A 176 -0.66 -21.08 -12.57
CA ALA A 176 0.29 -21.22 -13.68
C ALA A 176 0.85 -19.88 -14.20
N ARG A 177 0.23 -18.75 -13.86
CA ARG A 177 0.67 -17.43 -14.33
C ARG A 177 1.86 -16.93 -13.50
N PRO A 178 2.94 -16.42 -14.13
CA PRO A 178 4.00 -15.75 -13.40
C PRO A 178 3.45 -14.51 -12.69
N LYS A 179 3.99 -14.22 -11.51
CA LYS A 179 3.55 -13.12 -10.65
C LYS A 179 4.75 -12.28 -10.23
N THR A 180 4.55 -10.98 -10.22
CA THR A 180 5.46 -10.03 -9.56
C THR A 180 4.64 -9.20 -8.60
N ILE A 181 4.93 -9.32 -7.31
CA ILE A 181 4.26 -8.55 -6.27
C ILE A 181 5.03 -7.24 -6.08
N LEU A 182 4.36 -6.11 -6.25
CA LEU A 182 4.90 -4.80 -5.89
C LEU A 182 4.52 -4.52 -4.44
N TYR A 183 5.51 -4.28 -3.59
CA TYR A 183 5.24 -3.82 -2.23
C TYR A 183 6.16 -2.64 -1.91
N LEU A 184 5.64 -1.45 -2.20
CA LEU A 184 6.40 -0.21 -2.24
C LEU A 184 6.11 0.66 -1.01
N GLY A 185 6.88 1.73 -0.83
CA GLY A 185 6.64 2.76 0.19
C GLY A 185 7.16 2.40 1.57
N SER A 186 7.91 1.31 1.70
CA SER A 186 8.37 0.78 2.98
C SER A 186 7.23 0.41 3.93
N THR A 187 6.04 0.10 3.40
CA THR A 187 4.84 -0.32 4.16
C THR A 187 5.08 -1.64 4.91
N LEU A 188 5.98 -2.50 4.42
CA LEU A 188 6.43 -3.69 5.15
C LEU A 188 7.00 -3.35 6.55
N GLY A 189 7.47 -2.12 6.76
CA GLY A 189 7.92 -1.63 8.07
C GLY A 189 6.83 -1.52 9.13
N ASN A 190 5.55 -1.64 8.76
CA ASN A 190 4.45 -1.64 9.74
C ASN A 190 4.38 -2.94 10.54
N PHE A 191 4.88 -4.03 9.97
CA PHE A 191 4.98 -5.33 10.63
C PHE A 191 6.14 -5.37 11.62
N GLN A 192 6.01 -6.19 12.67
CA GLN A 192 7.20 -6.64 13.38
C GLN A 192 8.11 -7.40 12.40
N LYS A 193 9.42 -7.33 12.59
CA LYS A 193 10.38 -7.94 11.64
C LYS A 193 10.15 -9.45 11.40
N PRO A 194 9.80 -10.30 12.39
CA PRO A 194 9.44 -11.69 12.13
C PRO A 194 8.19 -11.81 11.25
N ASP A 195 7.12 -11.11 11.61
CA ASP A 195 5.84 -11.12 10.90
C ASP A 195 5.97 -10.60 9.46
N ALA A 196 6.89 -9.65 9.21
CA ALA A 196 7.22 -9.17 7.87
C ALA A 196 7.73 -10.29 6.96
N ALA A 197 8.58 -11.18 7.48
CA ALA A 197 9.10 -12.31 6.71
C ALA A 197 8.01 -13.36 6.42
N GLU A 198 7.18 -13.66 7.42
CA GLU A 198 6.03 -14.56 7.27
C GLU A 198 5.01 -14.01 6.27
N PHE A 199 4.75 -12.71 6.32
CA PHE A 199 3.89 -12.01 5.36
C PHE A 199 4.40 -12.21 3.93
N LEU A 200 5.67 -11.91 3.66
CA LEU A 200 6.27 -12.10 2.33
C LEU A 200 6.17 -13.57 1.90
N ALA A 201 6.49 -14.52 2.79
CA ALA A 201 6.41 -15.94 2.50
C ALA A 201 5.00 -16.41 2.13
N GLY A 202 3.96 -15.81 2.74
CA GLY A 202 2.57 -16.09 2.42
C GLY A 202 2.17 -15.74 0.97
N PHE A 203 2.87 -14.81 0.33
CA PHE A 203 2.63 -14.39 -1.06
C PHE A 203 3.49 -15.15 -2.08
N MET A 204 4.13 -16.26 -1.72
CA MET A 204 5.03 -17.01 -2.60
C MET A 204 4.41 -18.29 -3.19
N PRO A 205 3.52 -18.22 -4.21
CA PRO A 205 3.29 -19.39 -5.05
C PRO A 205 4.54 -19.67 -5.90
N ALA A 206 4.56 -20.83 -6.59
CA ALA A 206 5.56 -21.08 -7.63
C ALA A 206 5.53 -19.95 -8.69
N ASN A 207 6.71 -19.56 -9.20
CA ASN A 207 6.89 -18.47 -10.18
C ASN A 207 6.45 -17.08 -9.69
N CYS A 208 6.73 -16.76 -8.42
CA CYS A 208 6.53 -15.43 -7.86
C CYS A 208 7.86 -14.68 -7.72
N SER A 209 7.81 -13.35 -7.82
CA SER A 209 8.91 -12.43 -7.55
C SER A 209 8.36 -11.21 -6.80
N PHE A 210 9.23 -10.43 -6.17
CA PHE A 210 8.84 -9.17 -5.53
C PHE A 210 9.67 -8.01 -6.08
N LEU A 211 9.05 -6.84 -6.21
CA LEU A 211 9.75 -5.57 -6.16
C LEU A 211 9.38 -4.90 -4.84
N LEU A 212 10.32 -4.90 -3.90
CA LEU A 212 10.12 -4.47 -2.53
C LEU A 212 10.83 -3.13 -2.30
N GLY A 213 10.09 -2.13 -1.81
CA GLY A 213 10.65 -0.85 -1.37
C GLY A 213 10.87 -0.84 0.15
N LEU A 214 12.09 -0.57 0.60
CA LEU A 214 12.47 -0.56 2.01
C LEU A 214 13.29 0.68 2.35
N ASP A 215 12.84 1.41 3.36
CA ASP A 215 13.59 2.53 3.93
C ASP A 215 14.63 2.00 4.93
N GLY A 216 15.91 2.19 4.63
CA GLY A 216 17.04 1.80 5.49
C GLY A 216 17.63 2.94 6.33
N CYS A 217 17.02 4.13 6.33
CA CYS A 217 17.54 5.27 7.08
C CYS A 217 17.54 5.01 8.59
N LYS A 218 18.69 5.19 9.24
CA LYS A 218 18.84 5.08 10.70
C LYS A 218 19.15 6.42 11.37
N ASP A 219 19.09 7.53 10.64
CA ASP A 219 19.24 8.87 11.23
C ASP A 219 17.95 9.24 11.99
N PRO A 220 17.98 9.32 13.34
CA PRO A 220 16.78 9.60 14.13
C PRO A 220 16.14 10.93 13.76
N ARG A 221 16.92 11.94 13.37
CA ARG A 221 16.41 13.27 13.08
C ARG A 221 15.62 13.28 11.77
N LEU A 222 16.18 12.68 10.72
CA LEU A 222 15.50 12.57 9.42
C LEU A 222 14.21 11.76 9.56
N VAL A 223 14.28 10.62 10.26
CA VAL A 223 13.10 9.79 10.49
C VAL A 223 12.06 10.55 11.33
N LEU A 224 12.42 11.13 12.47
CA LEU A 224 11.47 11.88 13.31
C LEU A 224 10.79 13.01 12.54
N GLN A 225 11.53 13.74 11.69
CA GLN A 225 10.98 14.83 10.89
C GLN A 225 10.01 14.34 9.82
N ALA A 226 10.25 13.17 9.23
CA ALA A 226 9.36 12.58 8.23
C ALA A 226 7.96 12.29 8.81
N TYR A 227 7.90 11.76 10.04
CA TYR A 227 6.63 11.37 10.68
C TYR A 227 6.05 12.43 11.63
N ASN A 228 6.75 13.53 11.86
CA ASN A 228 6.27 14.67 12.66
C ASN A 228 6.45 15.96 11.88
N ASP A 229 5.77 16.06 10.74
CA ASP A 229 5.88 17.21 9.86
C ASP A 229 5.34 18.49 10.51
N PHE A 230 5.94 19.62 10.18
CA PHE A 230 5.59 20.92 10.77
C PHE A 230 4.14 21.34 10.47
N ASN A 231 3.58 20.91 9.34
CA ASN A 231 2.23 21.27 8.91
C ASN A 231 1.15 20.36 9.54
N GLY A 232 1.55 19.36 10.32
CA GLY A 232 0.66 18.41 10.99
C GLY A 232 -0.10 17.49 10.06
N ALA A 233 0.36 17.28 8.81
CA ALA A 233 -0.30 16.39 7.86
C ALA A 233 -0.30 14.94 8.35
N ASN A 234 0.82 14.47 8.89
CA ASN A 234 0.95 13.13 9.43
C ASN A 234 0.13 12.96 10.72
N HIS A 235 0.15 13.95 11.63
CA HIS A 235 -0.70 13.90 12.82
C HIS A 235 -2.18 13.88 12.48
N ARG A 236 -2.61 14.63 11.44
CA ARG A 236 -3.99 14.57 10.92
C ARG A 236 -4.33 13.19 10.37
N PHE A 237 -3.44 12.60 9.58
CA PHE A 237 -3.58 11.24 9.06
C PHE A 237 -3.76 10.22 10.20
N VAL A 238 -2.87 10.24 11.19
CA VAL A 238 -2.93 9.31 12.32
C VAL A 238 -4.20 9.54 13.13
N LYS A 239 -4.50 10.79 13.51
CA LYS A 239 -5.69 11.12 14.31
C LYS A 239 -7.02 10.74 13.63
N ASN A 240 -7.05 10.66 12.29
CA ASN A 240 -8.20 10.13 11.56
C ASN A 240 -8.54 8.68 11.92
N GLY A 241 -7.56 7.87 12.34
CA GLY A 241 -7.83 6.50 12.80
C GLY A 241 -8.85 6.44 13.96
N LEU A 242 -8.85 7.43 14.85
CA LEU A 242 -9.86 7.52 15.92
C LEU A 242 -11.25 7.90 15.39
N VAL A 243 -11.32 8.69 14.31
CA VAL A 243 -12.59 8.98 13.61
C VAL A 243 -13.15 7.71 12.99
N HIS A 244 -12.29 6.94 12.34
CA HIS A 244 -12.69 5.66 11.76
C HIS A 244 -13.12 4.66 12.86
N ALA A 245 -12.41 4.64 13.99
CA ALA A 245 -12.79 3.82 15.15
C ALA A 245 -14.21 4.13 15.64
N ASN A 246 -14.60 5.40 15.76
CA ASN A 246 -15.98 5.78 16.10
C ASN A 246 -17.01 5.23 15.09
N LYS A 247 -16.70 5.29 13.79
CA LYS A 247 -17.57 4.73 12.74
C LYS A 247 -17.72 3.21 12.90
N ILE A 248 -16.62 2.49 13.11
CA ILE A 248 -16.61 1.03 13.29
C ILE A 248 -17.40 0.62 14.53
N LEU A 249 -17.24 1.35 15.64
CA LEU A 249 -17.96 1.10 16.90
C LEU A 249 -19.44 1.48 16.81
N GLY A 250 -19.80 2.43 15.94
CA GLY A 250 -21.17 2.91 15.78
C GLY A 250 -21.60 3.94 16.84
N TYR A 251 -20.65 4.48 17.61
CA TYR A 251 -20.85 5.54 18.59
C TYR A 251 -19.56 6.35 18.79
N ASP A 252 -19.67 7.54 19.38
CA ASP A 252 -18.53 8.44 19.62
C ASP A 252 -17.73 8.01 20.87
N ALA A 253 -16.94 6.94 20.74
CA ALA A 253 -16.05 6.45 21.79
C ALA A 253 -14.86 7.39 22.03
N PHE A 254 -14.30 7.96 20.96
CA PHE A 254 -13.14 8.82 20.96
C PHE A 254 -13.54 10.27 20.66
N ASP A 255 -13.57 11.12 21.69
CA ASP A 255 -13.68 12.57 21.53
C ASP A 255 -12.33 13.15 21.07
N LEU A 256 -12.19 13.52 19.81
CA LEU A 256 -10.92 13.96 19.24
C LEU A 256 -10.26 15.13 19.98
N ASP A 257 -11.00 16.02 20.63
CA ASP A 257 -10.42 17.15 21.36
C ASP A 257 -9.70 16.68 22.64
N SER A 258 -10.11 15.53 23.16
CA SER A 258 -9.52 14.87 24.31
C SER A 258 -8.34 13.96 23.95
N TRP A 259 -7.98 13.82 22.68
CA TRP A 259 -6.93 12.90 22.21
C TRP A 259 -5.85 13.60 21.37
N ALA A 260 -4.60 13.19 21.61
CA ALA A 260 -3.42 13.67 20.90
C ALA A 260 -2.62 12.52 20.28
N VAL A 261 -1.73 12.88 19.35
CA VAL A 261 -0.81 11.95 18.67
C VAL A 261 0.62 12.33 19.01
N SER A 262 1.45 11.33 19.28
CA SER A 262 2.90 11.53 19.43
C SER A 262 3.66 10.49 18.62
N GLY A 263 4.88 10.83 18.20
CA GLY A 263 5.79 9.93 17.52
C GLY A 263 7.13 9.86 18.22
N ASN A 264 7.73 8.67 18.31
CA ASN A 264 9.10 8.51 18.80
C ASN A 264 9.90 7.55 17.92
N TRP A 265 11.20 7.79 17.89
CA TRP A 265 12.19 6.87 17.34
C TRP A 265 12.67 5.95 18.47
N ASN A 266 12.79 4.65 18.19
CA ASN A 266 13.48 3.68 19.04
C ASN A 266 14.73 3.21 18.30
N GLU A 267 15.91 3.52 18.86
CA GLU A 267 17.21 3.14 18.29
C GLU A 267 17.42 1.62 18.32
N ASP A 268 17.01 0.95 19.39
CA ASP A 268 17.21 -0.49 19.57
C ASP A 268 16.38 -1.30 18.58
N ASP A 269 15.13 -0.87 18.35
CA ASP A 269 14.23 -1.52 17.38
C ASP A 269 14.48 -1.05 15.93
N GLY A 270 15.21 0.07 15.77
CA GLY A 270 15.39 0.77 14.51
C GLY A 270 14.05 1.15 13.88
N ALA A 271 13.14 1.70 14.68
CA ALA A 271 11.75 1.95 14.26
C ALA A 271 11.21 3.29 14.74
N HIS A 272 10.39 3.93 13.92
CA HIS A 272 9.50 5.00 14.36
C HIS A 272 8.17 4.40 14.80
N SER A 273 7.59 4.92 15.88
CA SER A 273 6.27 4.50 16.36
C SER A 273 5.40 5.70 16.67
N GLN A 274 4.12 5.61 16.35
CA GLN A 274 3.12 6.64 16.55
C GLN A 274 2.07 6.15 17.53
N TYR A 275 1.66 7.01 18.45
CA TYR A 275 0.75 6.66 19.53
C TYR A 275 -0.38 7.67 19.65
N TYR A 276 -1.58 7.17 19.89
CA TYR A 276 -2.69 7.93 20.47
C TYR A 276 -2.52 8.01 21.98
N TYR A 277 -2.87 9.13 22.59
CA TYR A 277 -3.01 9.24 24.03
C TYR A 277 -4.07 10.29 24.40
N PRO A 278 -4.88 10.04 25.44
CA PRO A 278 -5.83 11.03 25.90
C PRO A 278 -5.10 12.11 26.73
N VAL A 279 -5.48 13.38 26.58
CA VAL A 279 -4.88 14.51 27.33
C VAL A 279 -5.56 14.76 28.68
N ILE A 280 -6.70 14.12 28.90
CA ILE A 280 -7.45 14.06 30.16
C ILE A 280 -7.80 12.59 30.42
N ASP A 281 -8.26 12.28 31.63
CA ASP A 281 -8.85 10.97 31.90
C ASP A 281 -10.12 10.79 31.07
N VAL A 282 -10.25 9.66 30.38
CA VAL A 282 -11.40 9.33 29.55
C VAL A 282 -12.00 7.98 29.94
N SER A 283 -13.23 7.73 29.50
CA SER A 283 -13.83 6.40 29.60
C SER A 283 -14.05 5.82 28.21
N LEU A 284 -13.51 4.64 27.95
CA LEU A 284 -13.73 3.88 26.72
C LEU A 284 -14.44 2.58 27.08
N ASP A 285 -15.66 2.40 26.59
CA ASP A 285 -16.47 1.19 26.82
C ASP A 285 -16.55 0.74 28.30
N GLY A 286 -16.70 1.72 29.21
CA GLY A 286 -16.77 1.48 30.66
C GLY A 286 -15.42 1.31 31.36
N MET A 287 -14.31 1.25 30.61
CA MET A 287 -12.94 1.25 31.15
C MET A 287 -12.48 2.67 31.41
N HIS A 288 -11.77 2.89 32.53
CA HIS A 288 -11.10 4.17 32.82
C HIS A 288 -9.71 4.17 32.17
N ILE A 289 -9.45 5.15 31.33
CA ILE A 289 -8.16 5.34 30.67
C ILE A 289 -7.54 6.63 31.20
N PRO A 290 -6.42 6.54 31.95
CA PRO A 290 -5.75 7.72 32.49
C PRO A 290 -5.17 8.63 31.40
N ALA A 291 -5.12 9.93 31.67
CA ALA A 291 -4.40 10.89 30.84
C ALA A 291 -2.96 10.43 30.58
N GLY A 292 -2.53 10.49 29.31
CA GLY A 292 -1.19 10.09 28.88
C GLY A 292 -0.99 8.59 28.65
N HIS A 293 -1.98 7.73 28.92
CA HIS A 293 -1.93 6.32 28.51
C HIS A 293 -1.78 6.22 26.98
N ARG A 294 -0.89 5.36 26.50
CA ARG A 294 -0.51 5.30 25.08
C ARG A 294 -1.05 4.05 24.40
N PHE A 295 -1.78 4.26 23.31
CA PHE A 295 -2.10 3.22 22.35
C PHE A 295 -1.26 3.41 21.09
N LEU A 296 -0.47 2.42 20.72
CA LEU A 296 0.24 2.34 19.45
C LEU A 296 -0.77 2.40 18.31
N ALA A 297 -0.58 3.35 17.41
CA ALA A 297 -1.36 3.53 16.21
C ALA A 297 -0.73 2.79 15.03
N VAL A 298 0.58 2.98 14.84
CA VAL A 298 1.36 2.39 13.75
C VAL A 298 2.85 2.46 14.08
N ARG A 299 3.62 1.55 13.50
CA ARG A 299 5.08 1.52 13.58
C ARG A 299 5.66 1.53 12.17
N SER A 300 6.92 1.94 12.04
CA SER A 300 7.66 1.89 10.78
C SER A 300 9.10 1.51 11.08
N HIS A 301 9.39 0.21 10.99
CA HIS A 301 10.75 -0.32 11.03
C HIS A 301 11.52 0.10 9.80
N LYS A 302 12.78 0.46 10.04
CA LYS A 302 13.76 0.77 9.01
C LYS A 302 14.65 -0.45 8.79
N TYR A 303 14.95 -0.76 7.54
CA TYR A 303 15.68 -1.96 7.14
C TYR A 303 17.02 -1.58 6.52
N ASP A 304 18.07 -1.55 7.34
CA ASP A 304 19.43 -1.44 6.79
C ASP A 304 19.85 -2.74 6.07
N ALA A 305 21.07 -2.78 5.53
CA ALA A 305 21.55 -3.94 4.78
C ALA A 305 21.52 -5.25 5.59
N ASN A 306 21.76 -5.21 6.90
CA ASN A 306 21.72 -6.41 7.74
C ASN A 306 20.27 -6.85 8.00
N ASP A 307 19.37 -5.90 8.26
CA ASP A 307 17.94 -6.17 8.40
C ASP A 307 17.35 -6.79 7.11
N GLN A 308 17.75 -6.28 5.93
CA GLN A 308 17.33 -6.80 4.63
C GLN A 308 17.77 -8.25 4.41
N ASN A 309 19.03 -8.58 4.75
CA ASN A 309 19.55 -9.94 4.65
C ASN A 309 18.77 -10.90 5.56
N GLN A 310 18.48 -10.49 6.79
CA GLN A 310 17.71 -11.31 7.74
C GLN A 310 16.27 -11.50 7.28
N LEU A 311 15.63 -10.45 6.74
CA LEU A 311 14.30 -10.52 6.15
C LEU A 311 14.27 -11.55 5.02
N CYS A 312 15.19 -11.45 4.06
CA CYS A 312 15.27 -12.35 2.91
C CYS A 312 15.51 -13.80 3.34
N GLN A 313 16.47 -14.04 4.24
CA GLN A 313 16.78 -15.37 4.75
C GLN A 313 15.57 -16.02 5.44
N ARG A 314 14.84 -15.26 6.27
CA ARG A 314 13.65 -15.79 6.97
C ARG A 314 12.48 -16.03 6.04
N ALA A 315 12.32 -15.19 5.01
CA ALA A 315 11.26 -15.33 4.03
C ALA A 315 11.54 -16.41 2.96
N GLY A 316 12.76 -16.98 2.90
CA GLY A 316 13.15 -17.91 1.83
C GLY A 316 13.32 -17.22 0.47
N LEU A 317 13.83 -15.99 0.49
CA LEU A 317 14.01 -15.12 -0.66
C LEU A 317 15.50 -14.79 -0.87
N THR A 318 15.87 -14.58 -2.12
CA THR A 318 17.18 -14.08 -2.54
C THR A 318 17.02 -12.77 -3.29
N VAL A 319 17.93 -11.82 -3.03
CA VAL A 319 18.03 -10.56 -3.78
C VAL A 319 18.67 -10.85 -5.13
N LEU A 320 17.89 -10.72 -6.21
CA LEU A 320 18.40 -10.88 -7.58
C LEU A 320 18.99 -9.56 -8.11
N ASP A 321 18.41 -8.43 -7.72
CA ASP A 321 18.89 -7.10 -8.09
C ASP A 321 18.50 -6.08 -7.03
N SER A 322 19.24 -4.98 -6.93
CA SER A 322 18.94 -3.92 -5.96
C SER A 322 19.37 -2.54 -6.45
N TRP A 323 18.60 -1.53 -6.03
CA TRP A 323 18.84 -0.13 -6.34
C TRP A 323 18.66 0.70 -5.07
N SER A 324 19.63 1.55 -4.77
CA SER A 324 19.68 2.30 -3.51
C SER A 324 19.83 3.80 -3.76
N SER A 325 19.16 4.60 -2.93
CA SER A 325 19.38 6.05 -2.83
C SER A 325 20.55 6.35 -1.88
N ASP A 326 21.03 7.60 -1.89
CA ASP A 326 22.12 8.05 -1.01
C ASP A 326 21.75 8.01 0.48
N SER A 327 20.46 8.10 0.79
CA SER A 327 19.83 8.08 2.12
C SER A 327 19.41 6.68 2.58
N MET A 328 19.85 5.64 1.86
CA MET A 328 19.58 4.22 2.17
C MET A 328 18.13 3.77 1.95
N TYR A 329 17.34 4.44 1.10
CA TYR A 329 16.12 3.84 0.56
C TYR A 329 16.49 2.82 -0.50
N ASN A 330 15.87 1.63 -0.48
CA ASN A 330 16.22 0.52 -1.36
C ASN A 330 15.00 0.00 -2.11
N LEU A 331 15.17 -0.28 -3.39
CA LEU A 331 14.31 -1.15 -4.17
C LEU A 331 15.04 -2.48 -4.33
N LEU A 332 14.41 -3.58 -3.93
CA LEU A 332 14.95 -4.93 -4.03
C LEU A 332 14.08 -5.76 -4.97
N TYR A 333 14.68 -6.35 -6.00
CA TYR A 333 14.03 -7.37 -6.81
C TYR A 333 14.33 -8.75 -6.22
N LEU A 334 13.34 -9.39 -5.62
CA LEU A 334 13.48 -10.64 -4.88
C LEU A 334 12.88 -11.81 -5.65
N VAL A 335 13.51 -12.97 -5.53
CA VAL A 335 13.02 -14.26 -6.04
C VAL A 335 13.12 -15.34 -4.96
N PRO A 336 12.30 -16.40 -5.01
CA PRO A 336 12.47 -17.56 -4.14
C PRO A 336 13.87 -18.16 -4.25
N GLU A 337 14.40 -18.66 -3.13
CA GLU A 337 15.69 -19.38 -3.06
C GLU A 337 15.72 -20.69 -3.88
#